data_AF-A0AAE3GQL5-F1
#
_entry.id   AF-A0AAE3GQL5-F1
#
_cell.length_a   1.000
_cell.length_b   1.000
_cell.length_c   1.000
_cell.angle_alpha   90.00
_cell.angle_beta   90.00
_cell.angle_gamma   90.00
#
_symmetry.space_group_name_H-M   'P 1'
#
loop_
_entity.id
_entity.type
_entity.pdbx_description
1 polymer ?
#
loop_
_entity_poly.entity_id
_entity_poly.type
_entity_poly.pdbx_seq_one_letter_code
_entity_poly.pdbx_strand_id
1 'polypeptide(L)'
;MQKIYQGKIFNLLRQAKRNFKYQVHDTLRMITQKHVLPQIVNEKEIRVAGLRRSGNHAIINWVRKQHTGEVWHLNNVVASENPYRFLYQHYPEDHLRREALGDFVKKDCLIYSYEDYSLEQIADQEFEKKHDLYLGKSRIRYDLLILRDPFNLLASRIKKNYIKVKGQHQTMIDIWIAYAKEYLGETDYLKNNKVCVNYNQWFVNIDYRKQLASQLKFQFSDTGINQVKGQGGGSSFQGKELDGDATKMDVLNRYKKFENDPNYQELLKNEELLDYSRKIFGHLP
;
A
#
# COMPACT_ATOMS: atom_id res chain seq x y z
N MET A 1 21.56 30.74 -6.54
CA MET A 1 20.16 30.52 -7.01
C MET A 1 20.06 30.05 -8.46
N GLN A 2 20.80 30.63 -9.42
CA GLN A 2 20.74 30.26 -10.86
C GLN A 2 21.09 28.78 -11.17
N LYS A 3 22.14 28.20 -10.56
CA LYS A 3 22.51 26.78 -10.75
C LYS A 3 21.46 25.79 -10.23
N ILE A 4 20.75 26.14 -9.16
CA ILE A 4 19.66 25.32 -8.59
C ILE A 4 18.42 25.36 -9.50
N TYR A 5 18.12 26.53 -10.07
CA TYR A 5 17.03 26.69 -11.04
C TYR A 5 17.32 25.97 -12.36
N GLN A 6 18.55 26.07 -12.89
CA GLN A 6 18.97 25.33 -14.07
C GLN A 6 18.86 23.81 -13.85
N GLY A 7 19.33 23.29 -12.70
CA GLY A 7 19.21 21.87 -12.35
C GLY A 7 17.75 21.38 -12.28
N LYS A 8 16.83 22.20 -11.75
CA LYS A 8 15.39 21.88 -11.73
C LYS A 8 14.79 21.82 -13.15
N ILE A 9 15.12 22.79 -14.01
CA ILE A 9 14.64 22.83 -15.40
C ILE A 9 15.16 21.63 -16.20
N PHE A 10 16.44 21.28 -16.07
CA PHE A 10 17.00 20.09 -16.74
C PHE A 10 16.34 18.79 -16.28
N ASN A 11 16.02 18.66 -14.99
CA ASN A 11 15.30 17.49 -14.48
C ASN A 11 13.87 17.41 -15.01
N LEU A 12 13.16 18.55 -15.09
CA LEU A 12 11.83 18.64 -15.69
C LEU A 12 11.84 18.25 -17.17
N LEU A 13 12.81 18.74 -17.95
CA LEU A 13 12.96 18.38 -19.37
C LEU A 13 13.26 16.90 -19.57
N ARG A 14 14.12 16.31 -18.72
CA ARG A 14 14.40 14.86 -18.75
C ARG A 14 13.14 14.05 -18.42
N GLN A 15 12.36 14.49 -17.44
CA GLN A 15 11.10 13.84 -17.08
C GLN A 15 10.08 13.94 -18.21
N ALA A 16 9.91 15.12 -18.81
CA ALA A 16 9.00 15.35 -19.94
C ALA A 16 9.36 14.48 -21.15
N LYS A 17 10.64 14.47 -21.55
CA LYS A 17 11.14 13.63 -22.65
C LYS A 17 10.86 12.14 -22.40
N ARG A 18 11.07 11.68 -21.16
CA ARG A 18 10.82 10.29 -20.77
C ARG A 18 9.32 9.95 -20.80
N ASN A 19 8.47 10.83 -20.25
CA ASN A 19 7.02 10.63 -20.25
C ASN A 19 6.47 10.56 -21.68
N PHE A 20 6.96 11.43 -22.58
CA PHE A 20 6.61 11.36 -24.00
C PHE A 20 7.05 10.04 -24.63
N LYS A 21 8.29 9.60 -24.40
CA LYS A 21 8.79 8.30 -24.86
C LYS A 21 7.89 7.15 -24.39
N TYR A 22 7.44 7.20 -23.13
CA TYR A 22 6.56 6.19 -22.56
C TYR A 22 5.16 6.20 -23.15
N GLN A 23 4.58 7.38 -23.40
CA GLN A 23 3.28 7.50 -24.08
C GLN A 23 3.35 6.93 -25.49
N VAL A 24 4.38 7.27 -26.27
CA VAL A 24 4.57 6.70 -27.62
C VAL A 24 4.73 5.18 -27.56
N HIS A 25 5.51 4.68 -26.61
CA HIS A 25 5.70 3.24 -26.42
C HIS A 25 4.41 2.52 -26.01
N ASP A 26 3.59 3.13 -25.16
CA ASP A 26 2.29 2.59 -24.74
C ASP A 26 1.32 2.50 -25.92
N THR A 27 1.22 3.57 -26.73
CA THR A 27 0.43 3.55 -27.96
C THR A 27 0.90 2.48 -28.93
N LEU A 28 2.22 2.35 -29.12
CA LEU A 28 2.78 1.32 -29.99
C LEU A 28 2.42 -0.08 -29.49
N ARG A 29 2.56 -0.35 -28.19
CA ARG A 29 2.23 -1.66 -27.59
C ARG A 29 0.75 -2.00 -27.71
N MET A 30 -0.14 -1.03 -27.52
CA MET A 30 -1.57 -1.24 -27.74
C MET A 30 -1.90 -1.70 -29.17
N ILE A 31 -1.04 -1.37 -30.15
CA ILE A 31 -1.20 -1.78 -31.55
C ILE A 31 -0.48 -3.11 -31.81
N THR A 32 0.77 -3.24 -31.38
CA THR A 32 1.66 -4.36 -31.75
C THR A 32 1.50 -5.59 -30.86
N GLN A 33 1.05 -5.45 -29.62
CA GLN A 33 0.93 -6.53 -28.64
C GLN A 33 -0.53 -6.92 -28.34
N LYS A 34 -1.47 -6.63 -29.25
CA LYS A 34 -2.90 -6.98 -29.09
C LYS A 34 -3.17 -8.46 -28.79
N HIS A 35 -2.29 -9.36 -29.22
CA HIS A 35 -2.40 -10.80 -28.99
C HIS A 35 -1.86 -11.24 -27.60
N VAL A 36 -1.02 -10.40 -26.97
CA VAL A 36 -0.42 -10.68 -25.65
C VAL A 36 -1.26 -10.07 -24.53
N LEU A 37 -1.79 -8.85 -24.72
CA LEU A 37 -2.58 -8.14 -23.71
C LEU A 37 -3.76 -8.96 -23.13
N PRO A 38 -4.46 -9.81 -23.89
CA PRO A 38 -5.55 -10.62 -23.35
C PRO A 38 -5.10 -11.83 -22.52
N GLN A 39 -3.80 -12.18 -22.51
CA GLN A 39 -3.28 -13.34 -21.81
C GLN A 39 -3.16 -13.05 -20.31
N ILE A 40 -3.69 -13.97 -19.50
CA ILE A 40 -3.54 -13.91 -18.04
C ILE A 40 -2.06 -14.17 -17.71
N VAL A 41 -1.44 -13.18 -17.07
CA VAL A 41 -0.07 -13.27 -16.55
C VAL A 41 -0.03 -13.21 -15.02
N ASN A 42 -1.09 -12.72 -14.38
CA ASN A 42 -1.23 -12.80 -12.93
C ASN A 42 -2.46 -13.66 -12.59
N GLU A 43 -2.26 -14.79 -11.92
CA GLU A 43 -3.38 -15.61 -11.46
C GLU A 43 -4.20 -14.90 -10.38
N LYS A 44 -3.54 -14.09 -9.56
CA LYS A 44 -4.15 -13.18 -8.59
C LYS A 44 -3.39 -11.86 -8.55
N GLU A 45 -4.13 -10.78 -8.41
CA GLU A 45 -3.57 -9.45 -8.18
C GLU A 45 -4.16 -8.85 -6.90
N ILE A 46 -3.31 -8.24 -6.08
CA ILE A 46 -3.71 -7.57 -4.84
C ILE A 46 -3.10 -6.17 -4.82
N ARG A 47 -3.96 -5.16 -5.00
CA ARG A 47 -3.63 -3.75 -4.75
C ARG A 47 -3.81 -3.47 -3.27
N VAL A 48 -2.75 -3.04 -2.60
CA VAL A 48 -2.77 -2.75 -1.16
C VAL A 48 -2.76 -1.25 -0.93
N ALA A 49 -3.76 -0.74 -0.22
CA ALA A 49 -3.84 0.64 0.21
C ALA A 49 -3.73 0.70 1.74
N GLY A 50 -2.81 1.52 2.25
CA GLY A 50 -2.71 1.74 3.67
C GLY A 50 -1.88 2.97 4.02
N LEU A 51 -2.02 3.45 5.25
CA LEU A 51 -1.22 4.57 5.72
C LEU A 51 0.14 4.09 6.21
N ARG A 52 1.18 4.91 6.06
CA ARG A 52 2.50 4.58 6.61
C ARG A 52 2.40 4.35 8.12
N ARG A 53 2.98 3.23 8.59
CA ARG A 53 2.90 2.72 9.99
C ARG A 53 1.56 2.08 10.40
N SER A 54 0.64 1.83 9.47
CA SER A 54 -0.57 1.02 9.72
C SER A 54 -0.28 -0.47 9.92
N GLY A 55 0.92 -0.95 9.57
CA GLY A 55 1.23 -2.39 9.55
C GLY A 55 1.29 -3.01 8.15
N ASN A 56 1.27 -2.20 7.08
CA ASN A 56 1.35 -2.64 5.68
C ASN A 56 2.33 -3.78 5.44
N HIS A 57 3.61 -3.60 5.80
CA HIS A 57 4.62 -4.63 5.56
C HIS A 57 4.36 -5.95 6.28
N ALA A 58 3.74 -5.92 7.47
CA ALA A 58 3.44 -7.12 8.24
C ALA A 58 2.29 -7.91 7.59
N ILE A 59 1.20 -7.22 7.25
CA ILE A 59 0.04 -7.81 6.57
C ILE A 59 0.42 -8.30 5.17
N ILE A 60 1.14 -7.49 4.38
CA ILE A 60 1.61 -7.89 3.05
C ILE A 60 2.49 -9.13 3.15
N ASN A 61 3.43 -9.18 4.11
CA ASN A 61 4.25 -10.37 4.28
C ASN A 61 3.41 -11.59 4.67
N TRP A 62 2.46 -11.43 5.58
CA TRP A 62 1.53 -12.50 5.95
C TRP A 62 0.78 -13.02 4.73
N VAL A 63 0.15 -12.14 3.92
CA VAL A 63 -0.54 -12.52 2.67
C VAL A 63 0.39 -13.23 1.69
N ARG A 64 1.62 -12.73 1.49
CA ARG A 64 2.62 -13.37 0.61
C ARG A 64 2.92 -14.79 1.06
N LYS A 65 3.04 -15.01 2.37
CA LYS A 65 3.36 -16.31 2.97
C LYS A 65 2.19 -17.29 2.97
N GLN A 66 0.99 -16.87 2.59
CA GLN A 66 -0.15 -17.78 2.35
C GLN A 66 -0.16 -18.38 0.94
N HIS A 67 0.77 -17.96 0.07
CA HIS A 67 0.88 -18.45 -1.30
C HIS A 67 2.14 -19.32 -1.44
N THR A 68 2.03 -20.44 -2.18
CA THR A 68 3.10 -21.42 -2.37
C THR A 68 3.86 -21.26 -3.70
N GLY A 69 3.39 -20.39 -4.60
CA GLY A 69 3.96 -20.15 -5.93
C GLY A 69 4.77 -18.85 -6.07
N GLU A 70 4.89 -18.35 -7.30
CA GLU A 70 5.63 -17.15 -7.65
C GLU A 70 4.86 -15.89 -7.23
N VAL A 71 5.35 -15.22 -6.19
CA VAL A 71 4.69 -14.06 -5.57
C VAL A 71 5.58 -12.83 -5.64
N TRP A 72 5.16 -11.86 -6.47
CA TRP A 72 5.85 -10.59 -6.62
C TRP A 72 5.26 -9.52 -5.71
N HIS A 73 6.12 -8.66 -5.17
CA HIS A 73 5.69 -7.52 -4.37
C HIS A 73 6.38 -6.24 -4.83
N LEU A 74 5.61 -5.34 -5.44
CA LEU A 74 6.03 -4.01 -5.84
C LEU A 74 5.72 -3.02 -4.71
N ASN A 75 6.74 -2.75 -3.89
CA ASN A 75 6.57 -1.96 -2.68
C ASN A 75 6.62 -0.44 -2.92
N ASN A 76 5.70 0.31 -2.31
CA ASN A 76 5.70 1.79 -2.31
C ASN A 76 5.78 2.37 -3.73
N VAL A 77 4.87 1.91 -4.58
CA VAL A 77 4.73 2.39 -5.96
C VAL A 77 4.08 3.78 -5.97
N VAL A 78 4.21 4.49 -7.10
CA VAL A 78 3.61 5.81 -7.29
C VAL A 78 2.22 5.66 -7.92
N ALA A 79 1.23 6.32 -7.33
CA ALA A 79 -0.13 6.37 -7.87
C ALA A 79 -0.14 6.96 -9.29
N SER A 80 -1.03 6.46 -10.15
CA SER A 80 -1.16 6.89 -11.55
C SER A 80 0.05 6.64 -12.47
N GLU A 81 1.11 5.98 -12.00
CA GLU A 81 2.30 5.67 -12.79
C GLU A 81 2.47 4.16 -12.98
N ASN A 82 3.07 3.74 -14.10
CA ASN A 82 3.44 2.34 -14.33
C ASN A 82 4.43 1.88 -13.23
N PRO A 83 4.06 0.89 -12.38
CA PRO A 83 4.87 0.49 -11.23
C PRO A 83 6.26 -0.02 -11.61
N TYR A 84 6.37 -0.80 -12.69
CA TYR A 84 7.65 -1.37 -13.13
C TYR A 84 8.59 -0.29 -13.68
N ARG A 85 8.08 0.69 -14.41
CA ARG A 85 8.88 1.83 -14.88
C ARG A 85 9.42 2.66 -13.72
N PHE A 86 8.56 2.94 -12.74
CA PHE A 86 8.95 3.66 -11.54
C PHE A 86 10.04 2.89 -10.78
N LEU A 87 9.83 1.60 -10.52
CA LEU A 87 10.79 0.78 -9.78
C LEU A 87 12.10 0.60 -10.55
N TYR A 88 12.07 0.30 -11.84
CA TYR A 88 13.27 0.18 -12.67
C TYR A 88 14.12 1.46 -12.66
N GLN A 89 13.48 2.64 -12.63
CA GLN A 89 14.20 3.91 -12.55
C GLN A 89 15.01 4.05 -11.25
N HIS A 90 14.53 3.50 -10.14
CA HIS A 90 15.16 3.62 -8.82
C HIS A 90 16.03 2.41 -8.46
N TYR A 91 15.69 1.25 -9.03
CA TYR A 91 16.31 -0.05 -8.79
C TYR A 91 16.44 -0.76 -10.15
N PRO A 92 17.47 -0.44 -10.96
CA PRO A 92 17.56 -0.88 -12.33
C PRO A 92 17.93 -2.37 -12.43
N GLU A 93 16.94 -3.23 -12.24
CA GLU A 93 17.05 -4.68 -12.43
C GLU A 93 16.40 -5.12 -13.74
N ASP A 94 17.01 -6.09 -14.43
CA ASP A 94 16.54 -6.54 -15.75
C ASP A 94 15.13 -7.13 -15.74
N HIS A 95 14.72 -7.77 -14.64
CA HIS A 95 13.36 -8.28 -14.51
C HIS A 95 12.32 -7.13 -14.50
N LEU A 96 12.61 -6.01 -13.83
CA LEU A 96 11.75 -4.82 -13.84
C LEU A 96 11.74 -4.15 -15.21
N ARG A 97 12.89 -4.13 -15.91
CA ARG A 97 13.00 -3.59 -17.27
C ARG A 97 12.06 -4.32 -18.24
N ARG A 98 12.06 -5.65 -18.20
CA ARG A 98 11.20 -6.48 -19.07
C ARG A 98 9.73 -6.21 -18.83
N GLU A 99 9.29 -6.20 -17.57
CA GLU A 99 7.90 -5.92 -17.19
C GLU A 99 7.49 -4.47 -17.54
N ALA A 100 8.39 -3.50 -17.36
CA ALA A 100 8.18 -2.11 -17.77
C ALA A 100 7.97 -1.93 -19.29
N LEU A 101 8.47 -2.88 -20.07
CA LEU A 101 8.32 -2.97 -21.52
C LEU A 101 7.16 -3.90 -21.95
N GLY A 102 6.49 -4.57 -21.01
CA GLY A 102 5.38 -5.46 -21.29
C GLY A 102 5.72 -6.92 -21.52
N ASP A 103 6.98 -7.29 -21.35
CA ASP A 103 7.43 -8.68 -21.41
C ASP A 103 7.16 -9.32 -20.03
N PHE A 104 5.87 -9.57 -19.77
CA PHE A 104 5.37 -10.02 -18.48
C PHE A 104 5.64 -11.51 -18.27
N VAL A 105 6.25 -11.86 -17.14
CA VAL A 105 6.33 -13.25 -16.68
C VAL A 105 5.04 -13.65 -15.98
N LYS A 106 4.69 -14.94 -16.03
CA LYS A 106 3.55 -15.47 -15.28
C LYS A 106 3.84 -15.49 -13.77
N LYS A 107 2.83 -15.10 -12.99
CA LYS A 107 2.89 -14.99 -11.53
C LYS A 107 1.65 -15.61 -10.92
N ASP A 108 1.83 -16.35 -9.83
CA ASP A 108 0.71 -16.85 -9.04
C ASP A 108 0.04 -15.71 -8.27
N CYS A 109 0.83 -14.72 -7.83
CA CYS A 109 0.28 -13.52 -7.22
C CYS A 109 1.17 -12.28 -7.48
N LEU A 110 0.56 -11.21 -7.97
CA LEU A 110 1.14 -9.88 -8.00
C LEU A 110 0.56 -9.04 -6.86
N ILE A 111 1.43 -8.50 -6.00
CA ILE A 111 1.05 -7.55 -4.95
C ILE A 111 1.74 -6.21 -5.24
N TYR A 112 1.01 -5.10 -5.15
CA TYR A 112 1.60 -3.77 -5.20
C TYR A 112 0.96 -2.88 -4.15
N SER A 113 1.75 -2.00 -3.54
CA SER A 113 1.33 -1.25 -2.36
C SER A 113 1.53 0.25 -2.46
N TYR A 114 0.51 0.98 -1.99
CA TYR A 114 0.50 2.42 -1.85
C TYR A 114 0.52 2.81 -0.37
N GLU A 115 1.43 3.72 -0.01
CA GLU A 115 1.43 4.37 1.29
C GLU A 115 1.14 5.87 1.16
N ASP A 116 0.23 6.36 1.99
CA ASP A 116 -0.09 7.79 2.19
C ASP A 116 -0.65 8.54 0.96
N TYR A 117 -1.22 7.82 -0.01
CA TYR A 117 -1.96 8.39 -1.14
C TYR A 117 -3.46 8.49 -0.86
N SER A 118 -4.14 9.49 -1.42
CA SER A 118 -5.59 9.52 -1.41
C SER A 118 -6.15 8.32 -2.18
N LEU A 119 -7.35 7.87 -1.82
CA LEU A 119 -7.98 6.73 -2.49
C LEU A 119 -8.31 7.05 -3.95
N GLU A 120 -8.66 8.31 -4.25
CA GLU A 120 -8.86 8.80 -5.61
C GLU A 120 -7.59 8.65 -6.47
N GLN A 121 -6.41 8.99 -5.94
CA GLN A 121 -5.14 8.78 -6.63
C GLN A 121 -4.86 7.29 -6.87
N ILE A 122 -5.16 6.44 -5.88
CA ILE A 122 -4.96 4.99 -5.99
C ILE A 122 -5.90 4.37 -7.04
N ALA A 123 -7.14 4.85 -7.11
CA ALA A 123 -8.19 4.40 -8.02
C ALA A 123 -8.32 5.28 -9.29
N ASP A 124 -7.21 5.91 -9.70
CA ASP A 124 -7.16 6.79 -10.86
C ASP A 124 -7.68 6.09 -12.13
N GLN A 125 -8.65 6.72 -12.78
CA GLN A 125 -9.34 6.13 -13.93
C GLN A 125 -8.43 6.02 -15.16
N GLU A 126 -7.48 6.93 -15.33
CA GLU A 126 -6.51 6.86 -16.43
C GLU A 126 -5.52 5.71 -16.24
N PHE A 127 -5.12 5.43 -15.00
CA PHE A 127 -4.38 4.23 -14.66
C PHE A 127 -5.18 2.96 -14.93
N GLU A 128 -6.44 2.88 -14.48
CA GLU A 128 -7.29 1.70 -14.69
C GLU A 128 -7.50 1.38 -16.17
N LYS A 129 -7.66 2.39 -17.04
CA LYS A 129 -7.71 2.18 -18.50
C LYS A 129 -6.44 1.56 -19.07
N LYS A 130 -5.29 1.76 -18.43
CA LYS A 130 -3.97 1.25 -18.83
C LYS A 130 -3.51 0.08 -17.96
N HIS A 131 -4.38 -0.43 -17.10
CA HIS A 131 -4.05 -1.44 -16.10
C HIS A 131 -3.30 -2.63 -16.71
N ASP A 132 -3.93 -3.33 -17.67
CA ASP A 132 -3.38 -4.53 -18.29
C ASP A 132 -2.10 -4.23 -19.11
N LEU A 133 -1.98 -3.01 -19.63
CA LEU A 133 -0.77 -2.56 -20.31
C LEU A 133 0.41 -2.41 -19.34
N TYR A 134 0.14 -2.04 -18.08
CA TYR A 134 1.14 -1.73 -17.07
C TYR A 134 1.48 -2.90 -16.16
N LEU A 135 0.48 -3.67 -15.73
CA LEU A 135 0.63 -4.75 -14.76
C LEU A 135 0.44 -6.14 -15.37
N GLY A 136 -0.01 -6.19 -16.63
CA GLY A 136 -0.44 -7.42 -17.28
C GLY A 136 -1.84 -7.81 -16.82
N LYS A 137 -2.54 -8.59 -17.64
CA LYS A 137 -3.90 -9.01 -17.32
C LYS A 137 -3.89 -10.02 -16.17
N SER A 138 -4.82 -9.80 -15.24
CA SER A 138 -5.00 -10.61 -14.04
C SER A 138 -6.29 -11.42 -14.13
N ARG A 139 -6.29 -12.67 -13.66
CA ARG A 139 -7.51 -13.49 -13.62
C ARG A 139 -8.51 -12.99 -12.59
N ILE A 140 -8.00 -12.54 -11.43
CA ILE A 140 -8.80 -11.94 -10.37
C ILE A 140 -8.01 -10.83 -9.69
N ARG A 141 -8.69 -9.73 -9.36
CA ARG A 141 -8.11 -8.55 -8.69
C ARG A 141 -8.78 -8.34 -7.33
N TYR A 142 -7.99 -7.96 -6.34
CA TYR A 142 -8.42 -7.58 -5.00
C TYR A 142 -7.86 -6.22 -4.61
N ASP A 143 -8.68 -5.43 -3.94
CA ASP A 143 -8.30 -4.22 -3.22
C ASP A 143 -8.23 -4.54 -1.73
N LEU A 144 -7.03 -4.50 -1.15
CA LEU A 144 -6.79 -4.75 0.26
C LEU A 144 -6.58 -3.42 0.99
N LEU A 145 -7.60 -2.97 1.72
CA LEU A 145 -7.57 -1.72 2.48
C LEU A 145 -7.14 -2.00 3.93
N ILE A 146 -5.95 -1.54 4.31
CA ILE A 146 -5.41 -1.72 5.66
C ILE A 146 -5.68 -0.48 6.49
N LEU A 147 -6.42 -0.63 7.59
CA LEU A 147 -6.66 0.43 8.55
C LEU A 147 -6.21 0.01 9.95
N ARG A 148 -5.54 0.94 10.63
CA ARG A 148 -5.11 0.81 12.02
C ARG A 148 -5.78 1.90 12.84
N ASP A 149 -6.07 1.61 14.10
CA ASP A 149 -6.62 2.60 15.01
C ASP A 149 -5.75 3.88 15.03
N PRO A 150 -6.39 5.05 15.12
CA PRO A 150 -5.67 6.30 14.99
C PRO A 150 -4.70 6.51 16.15
N PHE A 151 -5.01 6.05 17.36
CA PHE A 151 -4.15 6.22 18.54
C PHE A 151 -2.75 5.63 18.32
N ASN A 152 -2.68 4.34 18.01
CA ASN A 152 -1.41 3.65 17.79
C ASN A 152 -0.74 4.05 16.47
N LEU A 153 -1.51 4.43 15.45
CA LEU A 153 -0.96 4.95 14.19
C LEU A 153 -0.25 6.29 14.41
N LEU A 154 -0.95 7.25 15.01
CA LEU A 154 -0.45 8.59 15.30
C LEU A 154 0.81 8.50 16.18
N ALA A 155 0.77 7.74 17.27
CA ALA A 155 1.93 7.49 18.13
C ALA A 155 3.12 6.89 17.35
N SER A 156 2.85 5.94 16.46
CA SER A 156 3.89 5.32 15.62
C SER A 156 4.49 6.28 14.59
N ARG A 157 3.73 7.26 14.12
CA ARG A 157 4.18 8.27 13.14
C ARG A 157 4.92 9.42 13.81
N ILE A 158 4.47 9.89 14.98
CA ILE A 158 5.19 10.86 15.81
C ILE A 158 6.58 10.31 16.16
N LYS A 159 6.64 9.07 16.67
CA LYS A 159 7.92 8.42 17.02
C LYS A 159 8.94 8.37 15.88
N LYS A 160 8.48 8.30 14.63
CA LYS A 160 9.32 8.24 13.42
C LYS A 160 9.42 9.56 12.67
N ASN A 161 8.82 10.63 13.17
CA ASN A 161 8.72 11.93 12.51
C ASN A 161 8.11 11.83 11.08
N TYR A 162 7.02 11.07 10.94
CA TYR A 162 6.33 10.80 9.68
C TYR A 162 4.93 11.40 9.62
N ILE A 163 4.77 12.66 10.02
CA ILE A 163 3.46 13.33 10.06
C ILE A 163 2.93 13.69 8.66
N LYS A 164 3.81 13.93 7.69
CA LYS A 164 3.43 14.28 6.31
C LYS A 164 2.85 13.10 5.53
N VAL A 165 1.92 13.39 4.62
CA VAL A 165 1.28 12.45 3.69
C VAL A 165 1.47 12.94 2.24
N LYS A 166 1.11 12.13 1.23
CA LYS A 166 1.40 12.43 -0.20
C LYS A 166 0.33 13.30 -0.89
N GLY A 167 -0.33 14.18 -0.15
CA GLY A 167 -1.26 15.19 -0.65
C GLY A 167 -0.83 16.60 -0.22
N GLN A 168 -0.85 17.57 -1.14
CA GLN A 168 -0.30 18.92 -0.89
C GLN A 168 -1.13 19.73 0.13
N HIS A 169 -2.38 19.34 0.37
CA HIS A 169 -3.33 20.01 1.28
C HIS A 169 -4.03 19.03 2.24
N GLN A 170 -3.56 17.80 2.33
CA GLN A 170 -4.16 16.79 3.21
C GLN A 170 -3.30 16.60 4.46
N THR A 171 -3.95 16.58 5.61
CA THR A 171 -3.35 16.12 6.85
C THR A 171 -3.44 14.60 6.94
N MET A 172 -2.68 14.05 7.89
CA MET A 172 -2.78 12.64 8.26
C MET A 172 -4.16 12.27 8.83
N ILE A 173 -4.87 13.22 9.44
CA ILE A 173 -6.23 13.00 9.96
C ILE A 173 -7.21 12.90 8.79
N ASP A 174 -7.12 13.84 7.83
CA ASP A 174 -8.01 13.87 6.65
C ASP A 174 -7.93 12.57 5.85
N ILE A 175 -6.71 12.10 5.58
CA ILE A 175 -6.51 10.86 4.83
C ILE A 175 -6.95 9.63 5.64
N TRP A 176 -6.79 9.63 6.97
CA TRP A 176 -7.27 8.53 7.81
C TRP A 176 -8.79 8.46 7.77
N ILE A 177 -9.49 9.59 7.90
CA ILE A 177 -10.95 9.68 7.80
C ILE A 177 -11.42 9.21 6.42
N ALA A 178 -10.74 9.61 5.33
CA ALA A 178 -11.07 9.13 3.99
C ALA A 178 -10.95 7.60 3.87
N TYR A 179 -9.93 7.00 4.48
CA TYR A 179 -9.78 5.53 4.51
C TYR A 179 -10.85 4.87 5.39
N ALA A 180 -11.25 5.50 6.50
CA ALA A 180 -12.33 5.01 7.35
C ALA A 180 -13.70 5.04 6.65
N LYS A 181 -13.99 6.08 5.88
CA LYS A 181 -15.18 6.18 5.02
C LYS A 181 -15.24 5.05 4.01
N GLU A 182 -14.14 4.78 3.32
CA GLU A 182 -14.04 3.65 2.38
C GLU A 182 -14.16 2.29 3.07
N TYR A 183 -13.59 2.16 4.28
CA TYR A 183 -13.66 0.96 5.10
C TYR A 183 -15.11 0.61 5.46
N LEU A 184 -15.91 1.61 5.82
CA LEU A 184 -17.33 1.46 6.17
C LEU A 184 -18.27 1.42 4.96
N GLY A 185 -17.75 1.59 3.74
CA GLY A 185 -18.55 1.57 2.51
C GLY A 185 -19.31 2.87 2.24
N GLU A 186 -18.94 3.97 2.89
CA GLU A 186 -19.49 5.30 2.60
C GLU A 186 -18.91 5.89 1.30
N THR A 187 -17.78 5.35 0.84
CA THR A 187 -17.20 5.58 -0.48
C THR A 187 -16.89 4.25 -1.17
N ASP A 188 -16.75 4.31 -2.50
CA ASP A 188 -16.52 3.14 -3.35
C ASP A 188 -15.41 3.40 -4.40
N TYR A 189 -14.26 3.90 -3.92
CA TYR A 189 -13.09 4.10 -4.79
C TYR A 189 -12.45 2.75 -5.16
N LEU A 190 -12.40 1.82 -4.22
CA LEU A 190 -11.72 0.53 -4.36
C LEU A 190 -12.72 -0.55 -4.79
N LYS A 191 -12.81 -0.78 -6.09
CA LYS A 191 -13.89 -1.56 -6.73
C LYS A 191 -13.59 -3.05 -6.94
N ASN A 192 -12.34 -3.49 -6.77
CA ASN A 192 -11.94 -4.85 -7.10
C ASN A 192 -12.04 -5.75 -5.87
N ASN A 193 -13.12 -6.53 -5.70
CA ASN A 193 -13.29 -7.50 -4.60
C ASN A 193 -12.72 -6.98 -3.25
N LYS A 194 -13.16 -5.80 -2.82
CA LYS A 194 -12.57 -5.06 -1.69
C LYS A 194 -12.58 -5.90 -0.40
N VAL A 195 -11.42 -5.98 0.25
CA VAL A 195 -11.21 -6.59 1.57
C VAL A 195 -10.64 -5.56 2.52
N CYS A 196 -11.40 -5.24 3.56
CA CYS A 196 -11.02 -4.29 4.60
C CYS A 196 -10.35 -5.03 5.77
N VAL A 197 -9.14 -4.59 6.15
CA VAL A 197 -8.35 -5.19 7.24
C VAL A 197 -8.31 -4.25 8.43
N ASN A 198 -8.92 -4.67 9.53
CA ASN A 198 -8.70 -4.10 10.85
C ASN A 198 -7.38 -4.64 11.40
N TYR A 199 -6.36 -3.80 11.50
CA TYR A 199 -5.04 -4.21 11.98
C TYR A 199 -5.06 -4.83 13.39
N ASN A 200 -5.91 -4.31 14.28
CA ASN A 200 -5.94 -4.74 15.67
C ASN A 200 -6.47 -6.18 15.74
N GLN A 201 -7.58 -6.46 15.05
CA GLN A 201 -8.12 -7.82 14.93
C GLN A 201 -7.14 -8.74 14.19
N TRP A 202 -6.54 -8.28 13.09
CA TRP A 202 -5.53 -9.07 12.37
C TRP A 202 -4.37 -9.48 13.28
N PHE A 203 -3.92 -8.60 14.17
CA PHE A 203 -2.78 -8.87 15.05
C PHE A 203 -3.10 -9.95 16.10
N VAL A 204 -4.27 -9.89 16.75
CA VAL A 204 -4.56 -10.75 17.92
C VAL A 204 -5.49 -11.93 17.64
N ASN A 205 -6.31 -11.87 16.58
CA ASN A 205 -7.41 -12.81 16.38
C ASN A 205 -7.13 -13.74 15.19
N ILE A 206 -6.83 -15.01 15.48
CA ILE A 206 -6.56 -16.02 14.45
C ILE A 206 -7.78 -16.32 13.58
N ASP A 207 -8.98 -16.30 14.13
CA ASP A 207 -10.20 -16.58 13.37
C ASP A 207 -10.53 -15.43 12.42
N TYR A 208 -10.25 -14.19 12.82
CA TYR A 208 -10.29 -13.05 11.91
C TYR A 208 -9.28 -13.22 10.76
N ARG A 209 -8.06 -13.71 11.02
CA ARG A 209 -7.10 -14.01 9.95
C ARG A 209 -7.56 -15.15 9.02
N LYS A 210 -8.25 -16.17 9.53
CA LYS A 210 -8.91 -17.20 8.70
C LYS A 210 -10.02 -16.62 7.83
N GLN A 211 -10.82 -15.69 8.36
CA GLN A 211 -11.86 -14.99 7.59
C GLN A 211 -11.24 -14.18 6.44
N LEU A 212 -10.17 -13.43 6.71
CA LEU A 212 -9.42 -12.71 5.67
C LEU A 212 -8.87 -13.66 4.60
N ALA A 213 -8.35 -14.82 5.00
CA ALA A 213 -7.87 -15.83 4.07
C ALA A 213 -8.97 -16.37 3.14
N SER A 214 -10.16 -16.60 3.70
CA SER A 214 -11.35 -17.00 2.94
C SER A 214 -11.76 -15.90 1.94
N GLN A 215 -11.81 -14.64 2.38
CA GLN A 215 -12.18 -13.51 1.51
C GLN A 215 -11.20 -13.33 0.36
N LEU A 216 -9.90 -13.47 0.62
CA LEU A 216 -8.82 -13.36 -0.38
C LEU A 216 -8.57 -14.66 -1.17
N LYS A 217 -9.35 -15.71 -0.91
CA LYS A 217 -9.29 -17.03 -1.57
C LYS A 217 -7.88 -17.61 -1.60
N PHE A 218 -7.24 -17.75 -0.44
CA PHE A 218 -6.02 -18.54 -0.28
C PHE A 218 -6.14 -19.52 0.89
N GLN A 219 -5.31 -20.56 0.88
CA GLN A 219 -5.25 -21.51 1.97
C GLN A 219 -4.59 -20.87 3.19
N PHE A 220 -5.26 -20.92 4.33
CA PHE A 220 -4.74 -20.38 5.58
C PHE A 220 -3.67 -21.31 6.18
N SER A 221 -2.48 -20.77 6.44
CA SER A 221 -1.41 -21.44 7.20
C SER A 221 -0.92 -20.60 8.39
N ASP A 222 -1.37 -19.35 8.47
CA ASP A 222 -0.89 -18.31 9.38
C ASP A 222 0.62 -17.98 9.28
N THR A 223 1.31 -18.54 8.29
CA THR A 223 2.74 -18.30 8.09
C THR A 223 3.02 -16.80 7.92
N GLY A 224 4.10 -16.33 8.55
CA GLY A 224 4.55 -14.94 8.42
C GLY A 224 3.99 -13.97 9.46
N ILE A 225 3.05 -14.39 10.33
CA ILE A 225 2.50 -13.54 11.41
C ILE A 225 3.58 -13.05 12.39
N ASN A 226 4.58 -13.89 12.68
CA ASN A 226 5.66 -13.59 13.62
C ASN A 226 6.88 -12.89 12.98
N GLN A 227 6.83 -12.55 11.69
CA GLN A 227 7.98 -11.97 10.98
C GLN A 227 7.93 -10.44 10.94
N VAL A 228 9.08 -9.80 11.17
CA VAL A 228 9.25 -8.34 11.15
C VAL A 228 10.11 -7.96 9.96
N LYS A 229 9.51 -7.34 8.95
CA LYS A 229 10.27 -6.87 7.78
C LYS A 229 11.19 -5.71 8.12
N GLY A 230 12.42 -5.79 7.62
CA GLY A 230 13.39 -4.71 7.71
C GLY A 230 13.14 -3.53 6.79
N GLN A 231 12.44 -3.75 5.67
CA GLN A 231 12.00 -2.66 4.80
C GLN A 231 11.12 -1.69 5.60
N GLY A 232 11.41 -0.40 5.50
CA GLY A 232 10.78 0.62 6.33
C GLY A 232 11.32 0.70 7.77
N GLY A 233 12.45 0.07 8.09
CA GLY A 233 13.11 0.19 9.39
C GLY A 233 12.48 -0.62 10.54
N GLY A 234 11.62 -1.60 10.22
CA GLY A 234 10.98 -2.47 11.20
C GLY A 234 9.88 -1.80 12.03
N SER A 235 9.63 -2.38 13.20
CA SER A 235 8.73 -1.85 14.23
C SER A 235 9.14 -0.43 14.63
N SER A 236 8.16 0.46 14.79
CA SER A 236 8.44 1.84 15.17
C SER A 236 9.21 1.97 16.48
N PHE A 237 8.99 1.02 17.40
CA PHE A 237 9.49 1.08 18.77
C PHE A 237 10.59 0.06 19.08
N GLN A 238 10.59 -1.10 18.39
CA GLN A 238 11.47 -2.24 18.69
C GLN A 238 12.28 -2.69 17.47
N GLY A 239 12.27 -1.94 16.36
CA GLY A 239 13.02 -2.28 15.15
C GLY A 239 12.75 -3.70 14.67
N LYS A 240 13.78 -4.56 14.73
CA LYS A 240 13.73 -5.98 14.36
C LYS A 240 13.96 -6.93 15.56
N GLU A 241 14.00 -6.41 16.78
CA GLU A 241 14.41 -7.18 17.97
C GLU A 241 13.55 -8.42 18.20
N LEU A 242 12.29 -8.38 17.80
CA LEU A 242 11.33 -9.48 17.92
C LEU A 242 10.97 -10.10 16.56
N ASP A 243 11.89 -10.10 15.59
CA ASP A 243 11.71 -10.89 14.37
C ASP A 243 11.70 -12.40 14.70
N GLY A 244 10.70 -13.12 14.21
CA GLY A 244 10.39 -14.50 14.62
C GLY A 244 9.43 -14.59 15.82
N ASP A 245 9.17 -13.47 16.50
CA ASP A 245 8.35 -13.36 17.71
C ASP A 245 7.43 -12.12 17.68
N ALA A 246 7.04 -11.65 16.49
CA ALA A 246 6.38 -10.35 16.32
C ALA A 246 5.06 -10.19 17.10
N THR A 247 4.37 -11.28 17.40
CA THR A 247 3.13 -11.28 18.20
C THR A 247 3.37 -10.91 19.67
N LYS A 248 4.61 -10.99 20.18
CA LYS A 248 5.00 -10.51 21.51
C LYS A 248 5.20 -8.99 21.56
N MET A 249 5.15 -8.29 20.42
CA MET A 249 5.30 -6.84 20.39
C MET A 249 4.09 -6.13 20.98
N ASP A 250 4.33 -5.12 21.80
CA ASP A 250 3.30 -4.26 22.33
C ASP A 250 2.87 -3.19 21.30
N VAL A 251 2.27 -3.65 20.20
CA VAL A 251 1.86 -2.77 19.10
C VAL A 251 0.53 -2.08 19.36
N LEU A 252 -0.31 -2.63 20.23
CA LEU A 252 -1.65 -2.11 20.51
C LEU A 252 -1.69 -1.10 21.67
N ASN A 253 -0.59 -0.93 22.40
CA ASN A 253 -0.49 0.08 23.47
C ASN A 253 0.60 1.13 23.22
N ARG A 254 1.00 1.34 21.96
CA ARG A 254 2.03 2.34 21.60
C ARG A 254 1.61 3.76 21.96
N TYR A 255 0.30 4.03 21.96
CA TYR A 255 -0.26 5.32 22.34
C TYR A 255 0.08 5.75 23.77
N LYS A 256 0.23 4.80 24.71
CA LYS A 256 0.55 5.09 26.13
C LYS A 256 1.83 5.91 26.29
N LYS A 257 2.78 5.78 25.37
CA LYS A 257 4.04 6.54 25.38
C LYS A 257 3.86 8.03 25.06
N PHE A 258 2.69 8.42 24.55
CA PHE A 258 2.37 9.78 24.11
C PHE A 258 1.11 10.32 24.79
N GLU A 259 0.50 9.59 25.74
CA GLU A 259 -0.78 9.97 26.35
C GLU A 259 -0.76 11.36 27.01
N ASN A 260 0.42 11.80 27.46
CA ASN A 260 0.65 13.11 28.09
C ASN A 260 1.34 14.13 27.15
N ASP A 261 1.55 13.80 25.87
CA ASP A 261 2.14 14.71 24.88
C ASP A 261 1.06 15.67 24.35
N PRO A 262 1.20 17.00 24.53
CA PRO A 262 0.19 17.96 24.10
C PRO A 262 -0.09 17.94 22.59
N ASN A 263 0.93 17.70 21.76
CA ASN A 263 0.74 17.64 20.31
C ASN A 263 -0.02 16.37 19.92
N TYR A 264 0.22 15.27 20.61
CA TYR A 264 -0.54 14.03 20.41
C TYR A 264 -2.01 14.19 20.82
N GLN A 265 -2.25 14.77 22.00
CA GLN A 265 -3.60 15.05 22.49
C GLN A 265 -4.37 15.99 21.55
N GLU A 266 -3.71 17.01 20.99
CA GLU A 266 -4.33 17.93 20.04
C GLU A 266 -4.85 17.22 18.78
N LEU A 267 -4.08 16.26 18.24
CA LEU A 267 -4.50 15.48 17.08
C LEU A 267 -5.75 14.63 17.37
N LEU A 268 -5.95 14.21 18.63
CA LEU A 268 -7.09 13.40 19.06
C LEU A 268 -8.33 14.21 19.41
N LYS A 269 -8.28 15.55 19.42
CA LYS A 269 -9.46 16.39 19.64
C LYS A 269 -10.43 16.41 18.45
N ASN A 270 -10.03 15.83 17.31
CA ASN A 270 -10.89 15.76 16.13
C ASN A 270 -12.05 14.77 16.36
N GLU A 271 -13.27 15.27 16.51
CA GLU A 271 -14.45 14.44 16.81
C GLU A 271 -14.79 13.45 15.70
N GLU A 272 -14.63 13.84 14.43
CA GLU A 272 -14.89 12.96 13.28
C GLU A 272 -13.94 11.75 13.28
N LEU A 273 -12.65 11.98 13.56
CA LEU A 273 -11.65 10.93 13.73
C LEU A 273 -12.07 9.93 14.81
N LEU A 274 -12.51 10.43 15.98
CA LEU A 274 -12.93 9.59 17.10
C LEU A 274 -14.22 8.82 16.79
N ASP A 275 -15.18 9.42 16.09
CA ASP A 275 -16.42 8.76 15.70
C ASP A 275 -16.16 7.58 14.74
N TYR A 276 -15.40 7.82 13.67
CA TYR A 276 -15.00 6.75 12.74
C TYR A 276 -14.15 5.68 13.42
N SER A 277 -13.24 6.08 14.32
CA SER A 277 -12.47 5.14 15.14
C SER A 277 -13.39 4.22 15.94
N ARG A 278 -14.39 4.79 16.61
CA ARG A 278 -15.37 4.04 17.40
C ARG A 278 -16.16 3.06 16.56
N LYS A 279 -16.62 3.47 15.37
CA LYS A 279 -17.38 2.62 14.45
C LYS A 279 -16.58 1.40 13.97
N ILE A 280 -15.28 1.54 13.77
CA ILE A 280 -14.42 0.48 13.18
C ILE A 280 -13.74 -0.38 14.24
N PHE A 281 -13.26 0.24 15.33
CA PHE A 281 -12.42 -0.41 16.34
C PHE A 281 -13.10 -0.59 17.70
N GLY A 282 -14.31 -0.06 17.88
CA GLY A 282 -15.01 -0.03 19.16
C GLY A 282 -14.48 1.07 20.08
N HIS A 283 -14.80 0.97 21.37
CA HIS A 283 -14.26 1.91 22.37
C HIS A 283 -12.78 1.63 22.61
N LEU A 284 -11.96 2.59 22.19
CA LEU A 284 -10.54 2.64 22.48
C LEU A 284 -10.30 3.74 23.53
N PRO A 285 -9.21 3.63 24.31
CA PRO A 285 -8.81 4.57 25.37
C PRO A 285 -8.82 6.04 24.94
#